data_AF-A0A645AZE3-F1
#
_entry.id   AF-A0A645AZE3-F1
#
_cell.length_a   1.000
_cell.length_b   1.000
_cell.length_c   1.000
_cell.angle_alpha   90.00
_cell.angle_beta   90.00
_cell.angle_gamma   90.00
#
_symmetry.space_group_name_H-M   'P 1'
#
loop_
_entity.id
_entity.type
_entity.pdbx_description
1 polymer ?
#
loop_
_entity_poly.entity_id
_entity_poly.type
_entity_poly.pdbx_seq_one_letter_code
_entity_poly.pdbx_strand_id
1 'polypeptide(L)'
;MKRYEVVVNERVTTADQEAFAEGIVFHGGTTCKPARLTILSHGDDESRVLLDISEGKFHQVKKMFLSVGKKVTYLKRLTMGPIELDESIPPGSYRPLNEAELEQLRPYFR
;
A
#
# COMPACT_ATOMS: atom_id res chain seq x y z
N MET A 1 1.77 -2.37 10.12
CA MET A 1 1.20 -2.66 8.78
C MET A 1 0.69 -1.36 8.18
N LYS A 2 0.68 -1.22 6.85
CA LYS A 2 0.16 -0.04 6.14
C LYS A 2 -0.65 -0.53 4.95
N ARG A 3 -1.86 -0.01 4.78
CA ARG A 3 -2.71 -0.27 3.61
C ARG A 3 -2.69 0.91 2.67
N TYR A 4 -2.55 0.64 1.38
CA TYR A 4 -2.63 1.62 0.31
C TYR A 4 -3.74 1.26 -0.65
N GLU A 5 -4.50 2.26 -1.08
CA GLU A 5 -5.25 2.23 -2.32
C GLU A 5 -4.30 2.66 -3.44
N VAL A 6 -4.25 1.84 -4.49
CA VAL A 6 -3.35 2.06 -5.62
C VAL A 6 -4.11 1.91 -6.91
N VAL A 7 -3.89 2.84 -7.82
CA VAL A 7 -4.32 2.73 -9.22
C VAL A 7 -3.08 2.63 -10.09
N VAL A 8 -3.11 1.70 -11.04
CA VAL A 8 -2.05 1.47 -12.01
C VAL A 8 -2.60 1.53 -13.43
N ASN A 9 -1.75 1.89 -14.39
CA ASN A 9 -2.09 2.10 -15.80
C ASN A 9 -2.18 0.82 -16.66
N GLU A 10 -2.26 -0.35 -16.03
CA GLU A 10 -2.17 -1.65 -16.69
C GLU A 10 -3.07 -2.65 -15.95
N ARG A 11 -3.38 -3.77 -16.60
CA ARG A 11 -4.10 -4.89 -15.99
C ARG A 11 -3.29 -5.56 -14.88
N VAL A 12 -3.83 -5.60 -13.66
CA VAL A 12 -3.30 -6.43 -12.57
C VAL A 12 -3.87 -7.84 -12.66
N THR A 13 -2.97 -8.83 -12.53
CA THR A 13 -3.26 -10.25 -12.72
C THR A 13 -3.04 -11.04 -11.43
N THR A 14 -3.47 -12.30 -11.41
CA THR A 14 -3.19 -13.22 -10.29
C THR A 14 -1.69 -13.50 -10.13
N ALA A 15 -0.93 -13.55 -11.23
CA ALA A 15 0.52 -13.68 -11.19
C ALA A 15 1.20 -12.51 -10.47
N ASP A 16 0.64 -11.30 -10.59
CA ASP A 16 1.13 -10.15 -9.81
C ASP A 16 0.86 -10.33 -8.32
N GLN A 17 -0.29 -10.89 -7.93
CA GLN A 17 -0.59 -11.15 -6.52
C GLN A 17 0.38 -12.16 -5.92
N GLU A 18 0.72 -13.22 -6.67
CA GLU A 18 1.71 -14.22 -6.29
C GLU A 18 3.10 -13.60 -6.13
N ALA A 19 3.56 -12.81 -7.11
CA ALA A 19 4.84 -12.11 -7.04
C ALA A 19 4.92 -11.17 -5.81
N PHE A 20 3.84 -10.48 -5.47
CA PHE A 20 3.78 -9.65 -4.26
C PHE A 20 3.81 -10.49 -2.97
N ALA A 21 3.13 -11.64 -2.95
CA ALA A 21 3.10 -12.55 -1.81
C ALA A 21 4.46 -13.24 -1.56
N GLU A 22 5.23 -13.52 -2.60
CA GLU A 22 6.59 -14.06 -2.50
C GLU A 22 7.63 -13.00 -2.09
N GLY A 23 7.35 -11.74 -2.42
CA GLY A 23 8.19 -10.59 -2.11
C GLY A 23 8.92 -10.05 -3.35
N ILE A 24 8.60 -8.81 -3.72
CA ILE A 24 9.15 -8.17 -4.93
C ILE A 24 10.62 -7.80 -4.75
N VAL A 25 11.44 -8.14 -5.74
CA VAL A 25 12.84 -7.70 -5.84
C VAL A 25 12.90 -6.36 -6.58
N PHE A 26 13.56 -5.37 -5.96
CA PHE A 26 13.86 -4.10 -6.63
C PHE A 26 15.00 -4.24 -7.63
N HIS A 27 15.00 -3.36 -8.63
CA HIS A 27 16.16 -3.15 -9.48
C HIS A 27 17.33 -2.67 -8.61
N GLY A 28 18.33 -3.55 -8.39
CA GLY A 28 19.38 -3.38 -7.37
C GLY A 28 19.46 -4.52 -6.34
N GLY A 29 18.61 -5.56 -6.45
CA GLY A 29 18.74 -6.81 -5.70
C GLY A 29 18.17 -6.80 -4.27
N THR A 30 17.59 -5.69 -3.83
CA THR A 30 16.90 -5.63 -2.54
C THR A 30 15.54 -6.30 -2.63
N THR A 31 15.33 -7.39 -1.90
CA THR A 31 14.04 -8.06 -1.79
C THR A 31 13.15 -7.36 -0.75
N CYS A 32 11.89 -7.13 -1.11
CA CYS A 32 10.86 -6.67 -0.20
C CYS A 32 10.35 -7.81 0.66
N LYS A 33 9.81 -7.49 1.83
CA LYS A 33 8.99 -8.47 2.56
C LYS A 33 7.74 -8.82 1.74
N PRO A 34 7.19 -10.04 1.93
CA PRO A 34 5.87 -10.40 1.43
C PRO A 34 4.83 -9.30 1.66
N ALA A 35 4.02 -9.06 0.63
CA ALA A 35 2.95 -8.08 0.63
C ALA A 35 1.66 -8.73 0.14
N ARG A 36 0.52 -8.31 0.70
CA ARG A 36 -0.79 -8.78 0.24
C ARG A 36 -1.36 -7.79 -0.76
N LEU A 37 -1.64 -8.28 -1.96
CA LEU A 37 -2.28 -7.53 -3.04
C LEU A 37 -3.71 -8.05 -3.24
N THR A 38 -4.70 -7.17 -3.10
CA THR A 38 -6.11 -7.48 -3.33
C THR A 38 -6.61 -6.66 -4.52
N ILE A 39 -7.09 -7.33 -5.56
CA ILE A 39 -7.64 -6.67 -6.75
C ILE A 39 -9.08 -6.23 -6.45
N LEU A 40 -9.35 -4.94 -6.61
CA LEU A 40 -10.71 -4.38 -6.51
C LEU A 40 -11.38 -4.34 -7.88
N SER A 41 -10.62 -3.94 -8.89
CA SER A 41 -11.03 -3.95 -10.30
C SER A 41 -9.81 -4.06 -11.20
N HIS A 42 -9.99 -4.63 -12.39
CA HIS A 42 -8.95 -4.71 -13.41
C HIS A 42 -9.53 -4.38 -14.80
N GLY A 43 -8.78 -3.63 -15.58
CA GLY A 43 -9.07 -3.26 -16.96
C GLY A 43 -7.75 -3.18 -17.74
N ASP A 44 -7.83 -3.06 -19.05
CA ASP A 44 -6.62 -3.06 -19.88
C ASP A 44 -5.79 -1.78 -19.66
N ASP A 45 -6.45 -0.63 -19.49
CA ASP A 45 -5.79 0.66 -19.26
C ASP A 45 -5.69 1.09 -17.77
N GLU A 46 -6.45 0.44 -16.88
CA GLU A 46 -6.49 0.81 -15.46
C GLU A 46 -6.84 -0.40 -14.58
N SER A 47 -6.11 -0.57 -13.47
CA SER A 47 -6.52 -1.46 -12.37
C SER A 47 -6.47 -0.76 -11.02
N ARG A 48 -7.40 -1.13 -10.14
CA ARG A 48 -7.48 -0.63 -8.76
C ARG A 48 -7.27 -1.76 -7.77
N VAL A 49 -6.41 -1.53 -6.81
CA VAL A 49 -5.98 -2.56 -5.85
C VAL A 49 -5.81 -1.99 -4.45
N LEU A 50 -5.95 -2.87 -3.46
CA LEU A 50 -5.45 -2.64 -2.11
C LEU A 50 -4.12 -3.36 -1.93
N LEU A 51 -3.13 -2.65 -1.40
CA LEU A 51 -1.82 -3.17 -1.10
C LEU A 51 -1.51 -3.03 0.39
N ASP A 52 -1.26 -4.16 1.06
CA ASP A 52 -0.83 -4.22 2.45
C ASP A 52 0.66 -4.53 2.54
N ILE A 53 1.43 -3.62 3.16
CA ILE A 53 2.87 -3.79 3.40
C ILE A 53 3.22 -3.66 4.89
N SER A 54 4.26 -4.37 5.31
CA SER A 54 4.78 -4.33 6.69
C SER A 54 6.02 -3.45 6.86
N GLU A 55 6.67 -3.04 5.76
CA GLU A 55 7.86 -2.20 5.75
C GLU A 55 7.58 -0.80 5.17
N GLY A 56 8.63 0.00 4.94
CA GLY A 56 8.50 1.39 4.49
C GLY A 56 9.75 1.91 3.79
N LYS A 57 10.19 1.23 2.72
CA LYS A 57 11.36 1.65 1.94
C LYS A 57 11.02 2.84 1.03
N PHE A 58 12.05 3.60 0.62
CA PHE A 58 11.89 4.77 -0.24
C PHE A 58 11.23 4.41 -1.58
N HIS A 59 10.09 5.05 -1.86
CA HIS A 59 9.24 4.79 -3.03
C HIS A 59 8.84 3.33 -3.22
N GLN A 60 8.75 2.57 -2.13
CA GLN A 60 8.51 1.12 -2.17
C GLN A 60 7.33 0.73 -3.06
N VAL A 61 6.13 1.27 -2.82
CA VAL A 61 4.94 0.90 -3.58
C VAL A 61 5.14 1.12 -5.09
N LYS A 62 5.65 2.30 -5.48
CA LYS A 62 5.91 2.62 -6.89
C LYS A 62 6.92 1.66 -7.52
N LYS A 63 7.99 1.34 -6.79
CA LYS A 63 9.02 0.39 -7.26
C LYS A 63 8.50 -1.04 -7.37
N MET A 64 7.66 -1.48 -6.42
CA MET A 64 7.08 -2.82 -6.44
C MET A 64 6.22 -3.02 -7.70
N PHE A 65 5.33 -2.09 -8.00
CA PHE A 65 4.53 -2.16 -9.23
C PHE A 65 5.37 -2.04 -10.50
N LEU A 66 6.39 -1.18 -10.49
CA LEU A 66 7.28 -1.04 -11.64
C LEU A 66 8.05 -2.34 -11.94
N SER A 67 8.45 -3.11 -10.91
CA SER A 67 9.10 -4.42 -11.07
C SER A 67 8.21 -5.46 -11.77
N VAL A 68 6.87 -5.29 -11.72
CA VAL A 68 5.91 -6.14 -12.44
C VAL A 68 5.33 -5.44 -13.69
N GLY A 69 6.03 -4.43 -14.19
CA GLY A 69 5.72 -3.73 -15.45
C GLY A 69 4.59 -2.73 -15.36
N LYS A 70 4.21 -2.25 -14.16
CA LYS A 70 3.02 -1.39 -13.96
C LYS A 70 3.41 -0.05 -13.36
N LYS A 71 2.87 1.04 -13.89
CA LYS A 71 3.11 2.39 -13.37
C LYS A 71 1.96 2.81 -12.47
N VAL A 72 2.29 3.19 -11.25
CA VAL A 72 1.33 3.78 -10.30
C VAL A 72 0.92 5.18 -10.77
N THR A 73 -0.38 5.38 -10.99
CA THR A 73 -0.98 6.66 -11.39
C THR A 73 -1.65 7.38 -10.22
N TYR A 74 -2.12 6.63 -9.23
CA TYR A 74 -2.66 7.16 -7.98
C TYR A 74 -2.22 6.30 -6.79
N LEU A 75 -1.93 6.97 -5.66
CA LEU A 75 -1.48 6.31 -4.44
C LEU A 75 -2.02 7.07 -3.23
N LYS A 76 -2.85 6.38 -2.43
CA LYS A 76 -3.38 6.92 -1.16
C LYS A 76 -3.17 5.90 -0.05
N ARG A 77 -2.57 6.33 1.07
CA ARG A 77 -2.45 5.47 2.24
C ARG A 77 -3.75 5.54 3.03
N LEU A 78 -4.40 4.40 3.21
CA LEU A 78 -5.66 4.28 3.94
C LEU A 78 -5.43 3.98 5.43
N THR A 79 -4.38 3.25 5.77
CA THR A 79 -4.12 2.89 7.18
C THR A 79 -2.65 2.97 7.55
N MET A 80 -2.39 3.22 8.83
CA MET A 80 -1.07 3.11 9.44
C MET A 80 -1.20 2.45 10.81
N GLY A 81 -0.71 1.20 10.90
CA GLY A 81 -0.90 0.39 12.09
C GLY A 81 -2.41 0.14 12.31
N PRO A 82 -2.93 0.45 13.51
CA PRO A 82 -4.35 0.33 13.81
C PRO A 82 -5.18 1.55 13.36
N ILE A 83 -4.54 2.63 12.91
CA ILE A 83 -5.23 3.88 12.57
C ILE A 83 -5.68 3.86 11.12
N GLU A 84 -6.97 4.14 10.92
CA GLU A 84 -7.59 4.33 9.61
C GLU A 84 -7.67 5.83 9.27
N LEU A 85 -7.55 6.14 7.98
CA LEU A 85 -7.72 7.50 7.48
C LEU A 85 -9.20 7.86 7.49
N ASP A 86 -9.53 8.81 8.36
CA ASP A 86 -10.86 9.40 8.45
C ASP A 86 -11.22 10.19 7.18
N GLU A 87 -12.25 9.74 6.47
CA GLU A 87 -12.69 10.35 5.20
C GLU A 87 -13.29 11.74 5.37
N SER A 88 -13.65 12.14 6.60
CA SER A 88 -14.16 13.48 6.88
C SER A 88 -13.05 14.54 6.92
N ILE A 89 -11.78 14.14 7.00
CA ILE A 89 -10.63 15.06 7.03
C ILE A 89 -10.28 15.50 5.59
N PRO A 90 -10.37 16.80 5.26
CA PRO A 90 -10.00 17.29 3.95
C PRO A 90 -8.49 17.12 3.66
N PRO A 91 -8.07 16.98 2.40
CA PRO A 91 -6.65 16.98 2.03
C PRO A 91 -5.91 18.21 2.59
N GLY A 92 -4.73 17.98 3.17
CA GLY A 92 -3.91 19.02 3.79
C GLY A 92 -4.32 19.39 5.22
N SER A 93 -5.44 18.87 5.73
CA SER A 93 -5.87 19.06 7.11
C SER A 93 -5.33 17.96 8.03
N TYR A 94 -5.42 18.19 9.33
CA TYR A 94 -5.09 17.20 10.36
C TYR A 94 -6.05 17.33 11.55
N ARG A 95 -6.13 16.27 12.35
CA ARG A 95 -6.77 16.29 13.67
C ARG A 95 -5.88 15.59 14.70
N PRO A 96 -6.00 15.92 15.99
CA PRO A 96 -5.39 15.11 17.03
C PRO A 96 -6.02 13.71 17.08
N LEU A 97 -5.24 12.75 17.57
CA LEU A 97 -5.74 11.41 17.88
C LEU A 97 -6.62 11.48 19.13
N ASN A 98 -7.66 10.64 19.18
CA ASN A 98 -8.47 10.46 20.38
C ASN A 98 -7.84 9.42 21.34
N GLU A 99 -8.36 9.31 22.56
CA GLU A 99 -7.83 8.40 23.59
C GLU A 99 -7.82 6.92 23.16
N ALA A 100 -8.85 6.48 22.43
CA ALA A 100 -8.93 5.10 21.96
C ALA A 100 -7.86 4.80 20.89
N GLU A 101 -7.64 5.73 19.96
CA GLU A 101 -6.57 5.64 18.95
C GLU A 101 -5.18 5.64 19.59
N LEU A 102 -4.97 6.44 20.63
CA LEU A 102 -3.73 6.47 21.40
C LEU A 102 -3.46 5.13 22.10
N GLU A 103 -4.47 4.55 22.74
CA GLU A 103 -4.34 3.23 23.38
C GLU A 103 -4.04 2.11 22.37
N GLN A 104 -4.68 2.15 21.19
CA GLN A 104 -4.39 1.21 20.11
C GLN A 104 -2.95 1.31 19.59
N LEU A 105 -2.37 2.53 19.60
CA LEU A 105 -1.00 2.78 19.17
C LEU A 105 0.04 2.45 20.23
N ARG A 106 -0.33 2.44 21.52
CA ARG A 106 0.59 2.21 22.65
C ARG A 106 1.52 0.99 22.49
N PRO A 107 1.09 -0.17 21.94
CA PRO A 107 1.97 -1.32 21.70
C PRO A 107 3.11 -1.08 20.69
N TYR A 108 2.99 -0.06 19.82
CA TYR A 108 3.95 0.23 18.75
C TYR A 108 5.12 1.14 19.17
N PHE A 109 5.04 1.75 20.37
CA PHE A 109 6.04 2.71 20.88
C PHE A 109 6.80 2.18 22.11
N ARG A 110 6.96 0.87 22.21
CA ARG A 110 7.75 0.23 23.26
C ARG A 110 9.23 0.16 22.90
#